data_AF-A0A7S1S537-F1
#
_entry.id   AF-A0A7S1S537-F1
#
_cell.length_a   1.000
_cell.length_b   1.000
_cell.length_c   1.000
_cell.angle_alpha   90.00
_cell.angle_beta   90.00
_cell.angle_gamma   90.00
#
_symmetry.space_group_name_H-M   'P 1'
#
loop_
_entity.id
_entity.type
_entity.pdbx_description
1 polymer ?
#
loop_
_entity_poly.entity_id
_entity_poly.type
_entity_poly.pdbx_seq_one_letter_code
_entity_poly.pdbx_strand_id
1 'polypeptide(L)'
;GDKRNQMLQLASGEFVANFDDDNVYAPDYLSLMVEQLRASGAQTVRLASCFAWDPFSDKLSWHDEMRGRGETFVYRKGPTRVLRYDSKDCGEEEAFTAACVAHDVDDIFGIFAHVHHGDNLSTLVQSHAKAPTGVPVRLADVPSKRLRASLPQRKKAFIDRFGRAGPPKRLHHLADMNRAQQELKSKGQAARR
;
A
#
# COMPACT_ATOMS: atom_id res chain seq x y z
N GLY A 1 5.37 -1.99 -10.82
CA GLY A 1 4.72 -1.10 -11.81
C GLY A 1 3.95 -1.77 -12.95
N ASP A 2 4.47 -2.80 -13.62
CA ASP A 2 3.90 -3.30 -14.90
C ASP A 2 2.44 -3.73 -14.84
N LYS A 3 2.02 -4.39 -13.76
CA LYS A 3 0.61 -4.77 -13.54
C LYS A 3 -0.30 -3.54 -13.53
N ARG A 4 0.10 -2.46 -12.84
CA ARG A 4 -0.66 -1.20 -12.80
C ARG A 4 -0.73 -0.55 -14.18
N ASN A 5 0.38 -0.55 -14.93
CA ASN A 5 0.41 -0.04 -16.31
C ASN A 5 -0.57 -0.79 -17.23
N GLN A 6 -0.65 -2.13 -17.12
CA GLN A 6 -1.61 -2.93 -17.89
C GLN A 6 -3.06 -2.60 -17.51
N MET A 7 -3.36 -2.54 -16.20
CA MET A 7 -4.70 -2.19 -15.71
C MET A 7 -5.11 -0.78 -16.13
N LEU A 8 -4.17 0.16 -16.18
CA LEU A 8 -4.42 1.53 -16.65
C LEU A 8 -4.84 1.61 -18.12
N GLN A 9 -4.30 0.73 -18.96
CA GLN A 9 -4.72 0.65 -20.37
C GLN A 9 -6.16 0.15 -20.49
N LEU A 10 -6.58 -0.75 -19.60
CA LEU A 10 -7.92 -1.35 -19.59
C LEU A 10 -8.98 -0.49 -18.90
N ALA A 11 -8.58 0.38 -17.96
CA ALA A 11 -9.50 1.25 -17.24
C ALA A 11 -10.26 2.16 -18.23
N SER A 12 -11.55 2.40 -18.01
CA SER A 12 -12.36 3.31 -18.87
C SER A 12 -12.91 4.53 -18.12
N GLY A 13 -12.79 4.56 -16.80
CA GLY A 13 -13.27 5.65 -15.96
C GLY A 13 -12.48 6.95 -16.11
N GLU A 14 -13.13 8.06 -15.77
CA GLU A 14 -12.49 9.38 -15.68
C GLU A 14 -11.44 9.41 -14.55
N PHE A 15 -11.77 8.77 -13.42
CA PHE A 15 -10.91 8.63 -12.25
C PHE A 15 -10.37 7.22 -12.16
N VAL A 16 -9.11 7.11 -11.73
CA VAL A 16 -8.45 5.84 -11.41
C VAL A 16 -8.05 5.90 -9.94
N ALA A 17 -8.33 4.80 -9.23
CA ALA A 17 -7.90 4.59 -7.86
C ALA A 17 -7.08 3.31 -7.80
N ASN A 18 -5.99 3.34 -7.05
CA ASN A 18 -5.20 2.16 -6.76
C ASN A 18 -5.66 1.54 -5.44
N PHE A 19 -5.70 0.22 -5.39
CA PHE A 19 -6.01 -0.53 -4.18
C PHE A 19 -4.96 -1.63 -4.01
N ASP A 20 -4.37 -1.69 -2.83
CA ASP A 20 -3.72 -2.91 -2.35
C ASP A 20 -4.77 -3.79 -1.65
N ASP A 21 -4.63 -5.11 -1.81
CA ASP A 21 -5.61 -6.12 -1.39
C ASP A 21 -5.58 -6.44 0.10
N ASP A 22 -4.55 -5.98 0.81
CA ASP A 22 -4.32 -6.15 2.24
C ASP A 22 -4.77 -4.96 3.09
N ASN A 23 -4.98 -3.77 2.50
CA ASN A 23 -5.37 -2.57 3.22
C ASN A 23 -6.88 -2.50 3.52
N VAL A 24 -7.27 -1.63 4.47
CA VAL A 24 -8.67 -1.42 4.84
C VAL A 24 -9.13 -0.03 4.41
N TYR A 25 -10.15 0.01 3.57
CA TYR A 25 -10.76 1.25 3.06
C TYR A 25 -12.17 1.36 3.64
N ALA A 26 -12.49 2.53 4.21
CA ALA A 26 -13.85 2.81 4.63
C ALA A 26 -14.77 2.98 3.40
N PRO A 27 -16.08 2.69 3.51
CA PRO A 27 -16.99 2.76 2.35
C PRO A 27 -17.10 4.14 1.68
N ASP A 28 -16.72 5.21 2.38
CA ASP A 28 -16.70 6.60 1.96
C ASP A 28 -15.35 7.05 1.35
N TYR A 29 -14.34 6.18 1.35
CA TYR A 29 -12.99 6.48 0.84
C TYR A 29 -13.01 7.10 -0.56
N LEU A 30 -13.62 6.42 -1.54
CA LEU A 30 -13.60 6.89 -2.93
C LEU A 30 -14.35 8.20 -3.11
N SER A 31 -15.50 8.37 -2.45
CA SER A 31 -16.27 9.61 -2.53
C SER A 31 -15.46 10.80 -2.04
N LEU A 32 -14.84 10.68 -0.86
CA LEU A 32 -14.05 11.75 -0.27
C LEU A 32 -12.79 12.05 -1.09
N MET A 33 -12.06 11.03 -1.57
CA MET A 33 -10.87 11.26 -2.39
C MET A 33 -11.23 11.92 -3.72
N VAL A 34 -12.31 11.51 -4.39
CA VAL A 34 -12.77 12.17 -5.63
C VAL A 34 -13.21 13.61 -5.38
N GLU A 35 -13.89 13.89 -4.26
CA GLU A 35 -14.24 15.26 -3.86
C GLU A 35 -13.01 16.13 -3.65
N GLN A 36 -12.00 15.64 -2.93
CA GLN A 36 -10.73 16.34 -2.72
C GLN A 36 -9.98 16.61 -4.03
N LEU A 37 -9.96 15.63 -4.94
CA LEU A 37 -9.35 15.78 -6.27
C LEU A 37 -10.08 16.81 -7.15
N ARG A 38 -11.41 16.86 -7.06
CA ARG A 38 -12.22 17.85 -7.78
C ARG A 38 -12.01 19.25 -7.23
N ALA A 39 -12.08 19.41 -5.91
CA ALA A 39 -11.97 20.70 -5.24
C ALA A 39 -10.57 21.34 -5.42
N SER A 40 -9.51 20.53 -5.40
CA SER A 40 -8.14 21.03 -5.57
C SER A 40 -7.78 21.39 -7.01
N GLY A 41 -8.47 20.83 -8.01
CA GLY A 41 -8.08 20.94 -9.42
C GLY A 41 -6.78 20.19 -9.76
N ALA A 42 -6.24 19.39 -8.82
CA ALA A 42 -5.03 18.62 -9.03
C ALA A 42 -5.22 17.47 -10.03
N GLN A 43 -4.11 16.88 -10.46
CA GLN A 43 -4.10 15.69 -11.31
C GLN A 43 -4.24 14.42 -10.49
N THR A 44 -3.68 14.43 -9.28
CA THR A 44 -3.67 13.33 -8.33
C THR A 44 -4.01 13.86 -6.93
N VAL A 45 -4.73 13.07 -6.15
CA VAL A 45 -4.87 13.22 -4.71
C VAL A 45 -4.29 11.99 -4.03
N ARG A 46 -3.67 12.19 -2.86
CA ARG A 46 -3.09 11.12 -2.04
C ARG A 46 -3.21 11.45 -0.56
N LEU A 47 -3.09 10.44 0.28
CA LEU A 47 -3.02 10.66 1.72
C LEU A 47 -1.59 11.06 2.12
N ALA A 48 -1.47 12.16 2.86
CA ALA A 48 -0.21 12.58 3.47
C ALA A 48 -0.03 11.95 4.85
N SER A 49 -1.14 11.68 5.53
CA SER A 49 -1.19 11.04 6.83
C SER A 49 -2.39 10.10 6.92
N CYS A 50 -2.24 8.99 7.65
CA CYS A 50 -3.32 8.03 7.84
C CYS A 50 -3.11 7.12 9.06
N PHE A 51 -4.10 6.27 9.30
CA PHE A 51 -4.00 5.20 10.28
C PHE A 51 -3.19 4.02 9.72
N ALA A 52 -2.47 3.34 10.59
CA ALA A 52 -1.84 2.07 10.31
C ALA A 52 -2.17 1.06 11.41
N TRP A 53 -2.41 -0.19 11.03
CA TRP A 53 -2.96 -1.21 11.90
C TRP A 53 -2.24 -2.54 11.73
N ASP A 54 -1.80 -3.13 12.84
CA ASP A 54 -1.28 -4.50 12.90
C ASP A 54 -2.39 -5.44 13.40
N PRO A 55 -2.92 -6.34 12.55
CA PRO A 55 -4.00 -7.25 12.93
C PRO A 55 -3.58 -8.32 13.94
N PHE A 56 -2.28 -8.62 14.07
CA PHE A 56 -1.76 -9.69 14.93
C PHE A 56 -1.50 -9.20 16.34
N SER A 57 -0.94 -7.98 16.49
CA SER A 57 -0.78 -7.33 17.79
C SER A 57 -1.97 -6.47 18.21
N ASP A 58 -2.92 -6.25 17.30
CA ASP A 58 -4.09 -5.38 17.46
C ASP A 58 -3.74 -3.93 17.82
N LYS A 59 -2.60 -3.46 17.31
CA LYS A 59 -2.10 -2.11 17.54
C LYS A 59 -2.50 -1.22 16.37
N LEU A 60 -2.98 -0.03 16.71
CA LEU A 60 -3.32 1.02 15.77
C LEU A 60 -2.44 2.25 16.06
N SER A 61 -1.95 2.89 15.01
CA SER A 61 -1.13 4.09 15.07
C SER A 61 -1.53 5.10 14.00
N TRP A 62 -1.24 6.36 14.25
CA TRP A 62 -1.33 7.47 13.29
C TRP A 62 0.05 7.78 12.72
N HIS A 63 0.16 7.95 11.41
CA HIS A 63 1.39 8.29 10.72
C HIS A 63 1.20 9.56 9.90
N ASP A 64 2.13 10.50 10.00
CA ASP A 64 2.12 11.84 9.38
C ASP A 64 2.99 11.96 8.12
N GLU A 65 3.67 10.88 7.73
CA GLU A 65 4.47 10.78 6.50
C GLU A 65 4.11 9.53 5.72
N MET A 66 2.98 9.59 5.02
CA MET A 66 2.43 8.52 4.18
C MET A 66 2.45 8.90 2.68
N ARG A 67 3.18 9.95 2.31
CA ARG A 67 3.27 10.39 0.92
C ARG A 67 3.94 9.34 0.04
N GLY A 68 3.62 9.35 -1.25
CA GLY A 68 4.25 8.46 -2.23
C GLY A 68 3.77 7.00 -2.15
N ARG A 69 2.71 6.74 -1.38
CA ARG A 69 2.14 5.41 -1.18
C ARG A 69 1.07 5.14 -2.22
N GLY A 70 1.41 4.33 -3.21
CA GLY A 70 0.60 4.10 -4.40
C GLY A 70 -0.83 3.62 -4.09
N GLU A 71 -1.04 2.94 -2.96
CA GLU A 71 -2.34 2.48 -2.46
C GLU A 71 -3.30 3.59 -2.01
N THR A 72 -2.78 4.81 -1.82
CA THR A 72 -3.58 5.97 -1.39
C THR A 72 -4.00 6.86 -2.56
N PHE A 73 -3.60 6.51 -3.78
CA PHE A 73 -3.73 7.42 -4.92
C PHE A 73 -5.10 7.32 -5.57
N VAL A 74 -5.70 8.50 -5.81
CA VAL A 74 -6.81 8.68 -6.74
C VAL A 74 -6.42 9.79 -7.71
N TYR A 75 -6.57 9.56 -9.02
CA TYR A 75 -6.09 10.50 -10.03
C TYR A 75 -6.98 10.54 -11.28
N ARG A 76 -6.87 11.65 -12.02
CA ARG A 76 -7.59 11.85 -13.28
C ARG A 76 -6.87 11.10 -14.39
N LYS A 77 -7.56 10.20 -15.08
CA LYS A 77 -6.98 9.41 -16.17
C LYS A 77 -6.49 10.28 -17.32
N GLY A 78 -7.26 11.30 -17.72
CA GLY A 78 -6.95 12.13 -18.90
C GLY A 78 -5.57 12.79 -18.83
N PRO A 79 -5.29 13.62 -17.80
CA PRO A 79 -3.99 14.25 -17.60
C PRO A 79 -2.83 13.26 -17.38
N THR A 80 -3.08 12.11 -16.75
CA THR A 80 -2.00 11.17 -16.39
C THR A 80 -1.79 10.05 -17.42
N ARG A 81 -2.55 10.01 -18.53
CA ARG A 81 -2.54 8.90 -19.50
C ARG A 81 -1.17 8.59 -20.14
N VAL A 82 -0.26 9.55 -20.15
CA VAL A 82 1.09 9.42 -20.72
C VAL A 82 2.14 8.99 -19.70
N LEU A 83 1.77 9.01 -18.41
CA LEU A 83 2.65 8.62 -17.31
C LEU A 83 2.64 7.10 -17.14
N ARG A 84 3.75 6.55 -16.66
CA ARG A 84 3.90 5.12 -16.40
C ARG A 84 4.51 4.91 -15.02
N TYR A 85 4.11 3.82 -14.37
CA TYR A 85 4.84 3.28 -13.23
C TYR A 85 6.12 2.60 -13.71
N ASP A 86 7.19 2.69 -12.92
CA ASP A 86 8.46 2.01 -13.22
C ASP A 86 8.31 0.48 -13.14
N SER A 87 9.07 -0.23 -13.96
CA SER A 87 9.20 -1.70 -13.87
C SER A 87 10.22 -2.06 -12.79
N LYS A 88 9.83 -1.86 -11.52
CA LYS A 88 10.57 -2.27 -10.32
C LYS A 88 9.61 -2.82 -9.25
N ASP A 89 10.18 -3.51 -8.26
CA ASP A 89 9.45 -4.21 -7.19
C ASP A 89 8.96 -3.28 -6.07
N CYS A 90 9.65 -2.16 -5.83
CA CYS A 90 9.32 -1.18 -4.80
C CYS A 90 9.57 0.25 -5.31
N GLY A 91 8.70 1.19 -4.92
CA GLY A 91 8.82 2.61 -5.24
C GLY A 91 8.48 2.93 -6.70
N GLU A 92 7.77 2.05 -7.41
CA GLU A 92 7.43 2.19 -8.83
C GLU A 92 6.60 3.44 -9.15
N GLU A 93 5.98 4.04 -8.15
CA GLU A 93 5.18 5.25 -8.23
C GLU A 93 6.00 6.55 -8.15
N GLU A 94 7.30 6.49 -7.83
CA GLU A 94 8.13 7.68 -7.63
C GLU A 94 8.11 8.63 -8.84
N ALA A 95 8.43 8.11 -10.03
CA ALA A 95 8.43 8.89 -11.27
C ALA A 95 7.03 9.40 -11.65
N PHE A 96 6.00 8.56 -11.46
CA PHE A 96 4.60 8.95 -11.69
C PHE A 96 4.20 10.13 -10.81
N THR A 97 4.58 10.07 -9.54
CA THR A 97 4.22 11.07 -8.54
C THR A 97 4.98 12.38 -8.75
N ALA A 98 6.27 12.30 -9.09
CA ALA A 98 7.10 13.47 -9.40
C ALA A 98 6.60 14.25 -10.64
N ALA A 99 5.92 13.57 -11.56
CA ALA A 99 5.36 14.18 -12.77
C ALA A 99 3.94 14.75 -12.61
N CYS A 100 3.28 14.53 -11.46
CA CYS A 100 1.91 14.98 -11.21
C CYS A 100 1.87 16.21 -10.29
N VAL A 101 0.96 17.13 -10.59
CA VAL A 101 0.46 18.07 -9.56
C VAL A 101 -0.41 17.27 -8.58
N ALA A 102 0.07 17.12 -7.36
CA ALA A 102 -0.57 16.34 -6.30
C ALA A 102 -1.22 17.23 -5.25
N HIS A 103 -2.41 16.83 -4.79
CA HIS A 103 -3.08 17.35 -3.60
C HIS A 103 -2.91 16.36 -2.45
N ASP A 104 -2.39 16.84 -1.33
CA ASP A 104 -2.11 16.06 -0.13
C ASP A 104 -3.26 16.21 0.86
N VAL A 105 -3.78 15.09 1.37
CA VAL A 105 -4.91 15.07 2.33
C VAL A 105 -4.49 14.34 3.59
N ASP A 106 -4.74 14.95 4.75
CA ASP A 106 -4.64 14.26 6.02
C ASP A 106 -5.92 13.47 6.30
N ASP A 107 -5.80 12.17 6.61
CA ASP A 107 -6.96 11.32 6.91
C ASP A 107 -7.53 11.56 8.33
N ILE A 108 -7.92 12.80 8.62
CA ILE A 108 -8.59 13.17 9.86
C ILE A 108 -10.01 12.59 9.97
N PHE A 109 -10.48 11.86 8.95
CA PHE A 109 -11.80 11.25 8.89
C PHE A 109 -11.77 9.76 9.25
N GLY A 110 -10.62 9.09 9.13
CA GLY A 110 -10.48 7.65 9.29
C GLY A 110 -11.09 6.89 8.12
N ILE A 111 -10.74 7.25 6.89
CA ILE A 111 -11.24 6.62 5.67
C ILE A 111 -10.32 5.51 5.15
N PHE A 112 -9.11 5.39 5.72
CA PHE A 112 -8.13 4.40 5.32
C PHE A 112 -7.32 3.90 6.54
N ALA A 113 -6.97 2.62 6.53
CA ALA A 113 -5.96 2.06 7.41
C ALA A 113 -4.99 1.20 6.61
N HIS A 114 -3.71 1.57 6.66
CA HIS A 114 -2.64 0.72 6.14
C HIS A 114 -2.47 -0.50 7.03
N VAL A 115 -2.48 -1.70 6.47
CA VAL A 115 -2.27 -2.92 7.24
C VAL A 115 -0.79 -3.26 7.28
N HIS A 116 -0.26 -3.34 8.50
CA HIS A 116 1.09 -3.80 8.74
C HIS A 116 1.12 -5.32 8.91
N HIS A 117 1.84 -5.99 8.03
CA HIS A 117 2.28 -7.37 8.27
C HIS A 117 3.74 -7.56 7.86
N GLY A 118 4.36 -8.65 8.35
CA GLY A 118 5.77 -8.98 8.09
C GLY A 118 6.09 -9.34 6.64
N ASP A 119 5.18 -9.05 5.70
CA ASP A 119 5.30 -9.39 4.28
C ASP A 119 5.02 -8.18 3.35
N ASN A 120 4.88 -6.97 3.90
CA ASN A 120 4.70 -5.77 3.10
C ASN A 120 5.96 -5.53 2.26
N LEU A 121 5.81 -5.42 0.93
CA LEU A 121 6.92 -5.13 0.01
C LEU A 121 7.49 -3.72 0.25
N SER A 122 6.62 -2.76 0.60
CA SER A 122 6.99 -1.43 1.07
C SER A 122 6.80 -1.35 2.59
N THR A 123 7.88 -1.53 3.35
CA THR A 123 7.85 -1.11 4.76
C THR A 123 7.71 0.41 4.81
N LEU A 124 6.97 0.97 5.77
CA LEU A 124 6.92 2.43 6.02
C LEU A 124 8.29 3.07 6.30
N VAL A 125 9.37 2.29 6.24
CA VAL A 125 10.71 2.62 6.74
C VAL A 125 11.71 2.86 5.60
N GLN A 126 11.30 2.80 4.33
CA GLN A 126 12.27 2.77 3.23
C GLN A 126 13.00 4.09 2.93
N SER A 127 12.67 5.22 3.57
CA SER A 127 13.43 6.47 3.42
C SER A 127 14.26 6.80 4.68
N HIS A 128 15.44 6.20 4.81
CA HIS A 128 16.67 6.69 5.49
C HIS A 128 16.63 7.36 6.89
N ALA A 129 15.51 7.41 7.59
CA ALA A 129 15.41 7.83 8.99
C ALA A 129 14.54 6.81 9.73
N LYS A 130 14.76 6.66 11.04
CA LYS A 130 14.03 5.75 11.95
C LYS A 130 12.59 5.50 11.49
N ALA A 131 12.17 4.23 11.44
CA ALA A 131 10.80 3.83 11.16
C ALA A 131 9.84 4.85 11.79
N PRO A 132 8.96 5.51 11.01
CA PRO A 132 8.08 6.52 11.55
C PRO A 132 7.33 5.87 12.71
N THR A 133 7.65 6.28 13.93
CA THR A 133 7.03 5.77 15.14
C THR A 133 5.67 6.42 15.19
N GLY A 134 4.71 5.83 14.48
CA GLY A 134 3.35 6.32 14.46
C GLY A 134 2.85 6.52 15.89
N VAL A 135 2.06 7.56 16.09
CA VAL A 135 1.49 7.87 17.40
C VAL A 135 0.44 6.81 17.71
N PRO A 136 0.53 6.06 18.83
CA PRO A 136 -0.49 5.06 19.16
C PRO A 136 -1.88 5.69 19.25
N VAL A 137 -2.88 5.04 18.66
CA VAL A 137 -4.28 5.48 18.65
C VAL A 137 -5.15 4.36 19.22
N ARG A 138 -6.12 4.71 20.08
CA ARG A 138 -7.13 3.72 20.50
C ARG A 138 -8.18 3.60 19.42
N LEU A 139 -8.67 2.39 19.17
CA LEU A 139 -9.73 2.15 18.18
C LEU A 139 -10.95 3.07 18.39
N ALA A 140 -11.31 3.36 19.65
CA ALA A 140 -12.43 4.24 19.98
C ALA A 140 -12.26 5.70 19.48
N ASP A 141 -11.01 6.15 19.30
CA ASP A 141 -10.66 7.51 18.90
C ASP A 141 -10.65 7.69 17.37
N VAL A 142 -10.77 6.61 16.58
CA VAL A 142 -10.89 6.70 15.12
C VAL A 142 -12.22 7.36 14.74
N PRO A 143 -12.21 8.49 14.00
CA PRO A 143 -13.43 9.26 13.74
C PRO A 143 -14.49 8.46 12.99
N SER A 144 -14.11 7.76 11.92
CA SER A 144 -15.03 6.92 11.15
C SER A 144 -15.54 5.73 11.95
N LYS A 145 -16.85 5.73 12.24
CA LYS A 145 -17.57 4.56 12.77
C LYS A 145 -17.47 3.35 11.85
N ARG A 146 -17.39 3.58 10.53
CA ARG A 146 -17.33 2.52 9.53
C ARG A 146 -15.98 1.83 9.55
N LEU A 147 -14.88 2.59 9.57
CA LEU A 147 -13.54 2.02 9.70
C LEU A 147 -13.40 1.24 11.02
N ARG A 148 -13.88 1.81 12.14
CA ARG A 148 -13.89 1.11 13.44
C ARG A 148 -14.60 -0.24 13.41
N ALA A 149 -15.72 -0.33 12.70
CA ALA A 149 -16.47 -1.58 12.56
C ALA A 149 -15.75 -2.58 11.63
N SER A 150 -15.02 -2.11 10.62
CA SER A 150 -14.33 -2.95 9.66
C SER A 150 -13.06 -3.61 10.21
N LEU A 151 -12.29 -2.94 11.07
CA LEU A 151 -11.01 -3.48 11.56
C LEU A 151 -11.17 -4.84 12.29
N PRO A 152 -12.10 -5.02 13.26
CA PRO A 152 -12.30 -6.33 13.91
C PRO A 152 -12.75 -7.43 12.94
N GLN A 153 -13.58 -7.09 11.95
CA GLN A 153 -14.04 -8.04 10.92
C GLN A 153 -12.88 -8.52 10.05
N ARG A 154 -12.01 -7.59 9.64
CA ARG A 154 -10.79 -7.88 8.90
C ARG A 154 -9.81 -8.70 9.72
N LYS A 155 -9.70 -8.45 11.02
CA LYS A 155 -8.81 -9.19 11.94
C LYS A 155 -9.10 -10.67 11.89
N LYS A 156 -10.38 -11.04 11.97
CA LYS A 156 -10.80 -12.44 11.86
C LYS A 156 -10.31 -13.06 10.55
N ALA A 157 -10.48 -12.38 9.42
CA ALA A 157 -10.01 -12.86 8.13
C ALA A 157 -8.47 -13.03 8.07
N PHE A 158 -7.70 -12.12 8.65
CA PHE A 158 -6.23 -12.25 8.75
C PHE A 158 -5.82 -13.44 9.63
N ILE A 159 -6.44 -13.61 10.79
CA ILE A 159 -6.15 -14.72 11.71
C ILE A 159 -6.56 -16.07 11.11
N ASP A 160 -7.71 -16.13 10.43
CA ASP A 160 -8.16 -17.35 9.75
C ASP A 160 -7.20 -17.73 8.61
N ARG A 161 -6.64 -16.74 7.89
CA ARG A 161 -5.72 -16.96 6.76
C ARG A 161 -4.30 -17.32 7.19
N PHE A 162 -3.76 -16.64 8.21
CA PHE A 162 -2.34 -16.70 8.56
C PHE A 162 -2.05 -17.27 9.95
N GLY A 163 -3.08 -17.48 10.76
CA GLY A 163 -2.94 -17.80 12.18
C GLY A 163 -2.47 -16.60 13.01
N ARG A 164 -2.37 -16.79 14.32
CA ARG A 164 -1.92 -15.74 15.26
C ARG A 164 -0.45 -15.39 15.13
N ALA A 165 0.36 -16.29 14.56
CA ALA A 165 1.78 -16.06 14.34
C ALA A 165 2.06 -15.07 13.19
N GLY A 166 1.05 -14.73 12.39
CA GLY A 166 1.21 -13.92 11.19
C GLY A 166 1.64 -14.73 9.97
N PRO A 167 1.70 -14.09 8.79
CA PRO A 167 2.25 -14.74 7.61
C PRO A 167 3.69 -15.20 7.92
N PRO A 168 4.13 -16.34 7.37
CA PRO A 168 5.52 -16.72 7.48
C PRO A 168 6.35 -15.56 6.97
N LYS A 169 7.32 -15.08 7.76
CA LYS A 169 8.29 -14.10 7.28
C LYS A 169 8.84 -14.68 5.97
N ARG A 170 8.79 -13.92 4.87
CA ARG A 170 9.66 -14.24 3.73
C ARG A 170 11.08 -14.16 4.28
N LEU A 171 11.61 -15.30 4.74
CA LEU A 171 13.04 -15.53 4.89
C LEU A 171 13.61 -15.01 3.59
N HIS A 172 14.39 -13.92 3.65
CA HIS A 172 14.82 -13.15 2.49
C HIS A 172 15.07 -14.09 1.33
N HIS A 173 14.09 -14.14 0.41
CA HIS A 173 14.00 -15.23 -0.56
C HIS A 173 15.23 -15.21 -1.47
N LEU A 174 16.02 -14.12 -1.48
CA LEU A 174 17.34 -14.05 -2.07
C LEU A 174 18.32 -15.11 -1.54
N ALA A 175 18.41 -15.39 -0.24
CA ALA A 175 19.36 -16.38 0.26
C ALA A 175 18.97 -17.80 -0.17
N ASP A 176 17.69 -18.14 -0.04
CA ASP A 176 17.16 -19.45 -0.42
C ASP A 176 17.02 -19.62 -1.94
N MET A 177 16.72 -18.56 -2.70
CA MET A 177 16.76 -18.56 -4.17
C MET A 177 18.18 -18.64 -4.68
N ASN A 178 19.15 -17.94 -4.07
CA ASN A 178 20.56 -18.06 -4.44
C ASN A 178 21.07 -19.49 -4.16
N ARG A 179 20.63 -20.11 -3.05
CA ARG A 179 20.93 -21.51 -2.73
C ARG A 179 20.31 -22.48 -3.74
N ALA A 180 19.02 -22.32 -4.06
CA ALA A 180 18.32 -23.12 -5.06
C ALA A 180 18.92 -22.96 -6.47
N GLN A 181 19.33 -21.74 -6.85
CA GLN A 181 20.01 -21.47 -8.12
C GLN A 181 21.42 -22.06 -8.17
N GLN A 182 22.17 -22.05 -7.06
CA GLN A 182 23.47 -22.72 -6.97
C GLN A 182 23.33 -24.25 -7.05
N GLU A 183 22.32 -24.83 -6.40
CA GLU A 183 22.03 -26.27 -6.46
C GLU A 183 21.59 -26.74 -7.86
N LEU A 184 20.82 -25.91 -8.59
CA LEU A 184 20.47 -26.19 -9.98
C LEU A 184 21.69 -26.13 -10.92
N LYS A 185 22.60 -25.17 -10.69
CA LYS A 185 23.85 -25.05 -11.47
C LYS A 185 24.79 -26.24 -11.23
N SER A 186 24.92 -26.71 -9.97
CA SER A 186 25.79 -27.84 -9.65
C SER A 186 25.25 -29.17 -10.22
N LYS A 187 23.94 -29.40 -10.15
CA LYS A 187 23.29 -30.57 -10.77
C LYS A 187 23.41 -30.57 -12.30
N GLY A 188 23.30 -29.41 -12.94
CA GLY A 188 23.48 -29.27 -14.40
C GLY A 188 24.91 -29.54 -14.87
N GLN A 189 25.92 -29.28 -14.05
CA GLN A 189 27.33 -29.58 -14.36
C GLN A 189 27.66 -31.07 -14.16
N ALA A 190 27.05 -31.72 -13.16
CA ALA A 190 27.22 -33.15 -12.92
C ALA A 190 26.60 -34.02 -14.03
N ALA A 191 25.49 -33.57 -14.63
CA ALA A 191 24.82 -34.30 -15.72
C ALA A 191 25.50 -34.18 -17.10
N ARG A 192 26.57 -33.36 -17.22
CA ARG A 192 27.32 -33.13 -18.47
C ARG A 192 28.70 -33.79 -18.49
N ARG A 193 29.05 -34.55 -17.45
CA ARG A 193 30.26 -35.38 -17.36
C ARG A 193 29.86 -36.83 -17.43
#